data_AF-A0A9E1YD90-F1
#
_entry.id   AF-A0A9E1YD90-F1
#
_cell.length_a   1.000
_cell.length_b   1.000
_cell.length_c   1.000
_cell.angle_alpha   90.00
_cell.angle_beta   90.00
_cell.angle_gamma   90.00
#
_symmetry.space_group_name_H-M   'P 1'
#
loop_
_entity.id
_entity.type
_entity.pdbx_description
1 polymer ?
#
loop_
_entity_poly.entity_id
_entity_poly.type
_entity_poly.pdbx_seq_one_letter_code
_entity_poly.pdbx_strand_id
1 'polypeptide(L)'
;LVAVTAAGLFLLCLFFAPLAQTIPAFATSAALLFVACLMAKSLAELDWQDLTESAPAIVCALGMPLSFSIADGIGLGFITYVAIKVMSGRAAECPAAVYVIGAIFLSKFLFL
;
A
#
# COMPACT_ATOMS: atom_id res chain seq x y z
N LEU A 1 11.47 -19.64 13.47
CA LEU A 1 10.68 -20.88 13.29
C LEU A 1 9.35 -20.62 12.57
N VAL A 2 8.49 -19.71 13.05
CA VAL A 2 7.15 -19.43 12.50
C VAL A 2 7.14 -19.16 10.98
N ALA A 3 8.03 -18.30 10.48
CA ALA A 3 8.11 -17.99 9.04
C ALA A 3 8.49 -19.21 8.19
N VAL A 4 9.42 -20.06 8.69
CA VAL A 4 9.87 -21.26 7.99
C VAL A 4 8.78 -22.33 7.98
N THR A 5 8.07 -22.52 9.10
CA THR A 5 6.92 -23.43 9.17
C THR A 5 5.76 -22.94 8.30
N ALA A 6 5.48 -21.63 8.29
CA ALA A 6 4.45 -21.05 7.44
C ALA A 6 4.78 -21.23 5.95
N ALA A 7 6.04 -20.99 5.55
CA ALA A 7 6.49 -21.22 4.18
C ALA A 7 6.34 -22.70 3.76
N GLY A 8 6.72 -23.64 4.64
CA GLY A 8 6.54 -25.07 4.40
C GLY A 8 5.07 -25.48 4.24
N LEU A 9 4.19 -24.98 5.12
CA LEU A 9 2.74 -25.21 5.02
C LEU A 9 2.13 -24.57 3.77
N PHE A 10 2.57 -23.36 3.40
CA PHE A 10 2.11 -22.67 2.19
C PHE A 10 2.48 -23.45 0.92
N LEU A 11 3.68 -24.06 0.89
CA LEU A 11 4.11 -24.93 -0.20
C LEU A 11 3.26 -26.20 -0.29
N LEU A 12 2.91 -26.80 0.85
CA LEU A 12 1.95 -27.91 0.90
C LEU A 12 0.55 -27.51 0.41
N CYS A 13 0.08 -26.30 0.71
CA CYS A 13 -1.21 -25.79 0.23
C CYS A 13 -1.31 -25.72 -1.29
N LEU A 14 -0.20 -25.57 -2.03
CA LEU A 14 -0.23 -25.54 -3.50
C LEU A 14 -0.76 -26.85 -4.11
N PHE A 15 -0.53 -28.00 -3.47
CA PHE A 15 -1.12 -29.27 -3.90
C PHE A 15 -2.63 -29.32 -3.71
N PHE A 16 -3.15 -28.59 -2.71
CA PHE A 16 -4.58 -28.48 -2.41
C PHE A 16 -5.25 -27.28 -3.12
N ALA A 17 -4.50 -26.46 -3.87
CA ALA A 17 -5.02 -25.35 -4.64
C ALA A 17 -6.26 -25.68 -5.52
N PRO A 18 -6.34 -26.83 -6.22
CA PRO A 18 -7.54 -27.14 -7.02
C PRO A 18 -8.82 -27.28 -6.19
N LEU A 19 -8.73 -27.73 -4.93
CA LEU A 19 -9.89 -27.79 -4.04
C LEU A 19 -10.35 -26.39 -3.63
N ALA A 20 -9.42 -25.45 -3.42
CA ALA A 20 -9.74 -24.06 -3.08
C ALA A 20 -10.48 -23.34 -4.23
N GLN A 21 -10.19 -23.68 -5.49
CA GLN A 21 -10.88 -23.13 -6.66
C GLN A 21 -12.34 -23.58 -6.78
N THR A 22 -12.75 -24.62 -6.04
CA THR A 22 -14.15 -25.09 -6.03
C THR A 22 -15.02 -24.21 -5.12
N ILE A 23 -14.41 -23.35 -4.29
CA ILE A 23 -15.12 -22.46 -3.37
C ILE A 23 -15.77 -21.33 -4.17
N PRO A 24 -17.08 -21.07 -4.01
CA PRO A 24 -17.75 -19.97 -4.68
C PRO A 24 -17.14 -18.60 -4.34
N ALA A 25 -17.08 -17.70 -5.33
CA ALA A 25 -16.47 -16.38 -5.19
C ALA A 25 -17.10 -15.55 -4.05
N PHE A 26 -18.42 -15.65 -3.84
CA PHE A 26 -19.12 -14.89 -2.79
C PHE A 26 -18.58 -15.17 -1.38
N ALA A 27 -18.11 -16.41 -1.11
CA ALA A 27 -17.57 -16.77 0.19
C ALA A 27 -16.19 -16.12 0.43
N THR A 28 -15.36 -16.06 -0.62
CA THR A 28 -14.04 -15.42 -0.56
C THR A 28 -14.14 -13.90 -0.48
N SER A 29 -15.11 -13.29 -1.17
CA SER A 29 -15.33 -11.84 -1.12
C SER A 29 -15.69 -11.34 0.28
N ALA A 30 -16.50 -12.08 1.04
CA ALA A 30 -16.84 -11.73 2.41
C ALA A 30 -15.61 -11.72 3.33
N ALA A 31 -14.70 -12.70 3.16
CA ALA A 31 -13.44 -12.73 3.89
C ALA A 31 -12.53 -11.55 3.52
N LEU A 32 -12.42 -11.22 2.23
CA LEU A 32 -11.63 -10.07 1.76
C LEU A 32 -12.17 -8.73 2.28
N LEU A 33 -13.50 -8.57 2.35
CA LEU A 33 -14.12 -7.38 2.94
C LEU A 33 -13.70 -7.20 4.41
N PHE A 34 -13.76 -8.29 5.19
CA PHE A 34 -13.34 -8.25 6.60
C PHE A 34 -11.85 -7.90 6.74
N VAL A 35 -10.99 -8.48 5.91
CA VAL A 35 -9.55 -8.15 5.88
C VAL A 35 -9.33 -6.69 5.50
N ALA A 36 -10.07 -6.14 4.53
CA ALA A 36 -9.98 -4.74 4.16
C ALA A 36 -10.34 -3.82 5.34
N CYS A 37 -11.39 -4.14 6.11
CA CYS A 37 -11.73 -3.42 7.34
C CYS A 37 -10.61 -3.50 8.38
N LEU A 38 -9.95 -4.66 8.51
CA LEU A 38 -8.83 -4.85 9.43
C LEU A 38 -7.62 -3.99 9.01
N MET A 39 -7.30 -3.95 7.71
CA MET A 39 -6.19 -3.14 7.18
C MET A 39 -6.47 -1.64 7.23
N ALA A 40 -7.73 -1.23 7.10
CA ALA A 40 -8.13 0.18 7.24
C ALA A 40 -7.82 0.73 8.63
N LYS A 41 -7.71 -0.12 9.66
CA LYS A 41 -7.27 0.27 11.01
C LYS A 41 -5.90 0.97 11.00
N SER A 42 -5.00 0.62 10.08
CA SER A 42 -3.69 1.27 9.97
C SER A 42 -3.78 2.77 9.65
N LEU A 43 -4.87 3.25 9.04
CA LEU A 43 -5.10 4.70 8.87
C LEU A 43 -5.35 5.40 10.22
N ALA A 44 -5.88 4.70 11.22
CA ALA A 44 -6.08 5.27 12.55
C ALA A 44 -4.76 5.48 13.32
N GLU A 45 -3.68 4.82 12.90
CA GLU A 45 -2.35 4.95 13.50
C GLU A 45 -1.55 6.12 12.91
N LEU A 46 -2.08 6.80 11.88
CA LEU A 46 -1.47 8.00 11.31
C LEU A 46 -1.58 9.20 12.26
N ASP A 47 -0.56 10.06 12.24
CA ASP A 47 -0.62 11.35 12.92
C ASP A 47 -1.49 12.34 12.12
N TRP A 48 -2.76 12.44 12.51
CA TRP A 48 -3.73 13.34 11.89
C TRP A 48 -3.51 14.82 12.24
N GLN A 49 -2.65 15.14 13.21
CA GLN A 49 -2.34 16.53 13.54
C GLN A 49 -1.26 17.10 12.59
N ASP A 50 -0.42 16.23 12.03
CA ASP A 50 0.59 16.61 11.05
C ASP A 50 0.03 16.52 9.62
N LEU A 51 -0.23 17.67 9.01
CA LEU A 51 -0.70 17.73 7.62
C LEU A 51 0.34 17.19 6.63
N THR A 52 1.63 17.23 7.00
CA THR A 52 2.72 16.71 6.15
C THR A 52 2.75 15.18 6.09
N GLU A 53 2.05 14.49 7.00
CA GLU A 53 1.91 13.03 7.04
C GLU A 53 0.51 12.61 6.55
N SER A 54 -0.53 13.27 7.03
CA SER A 54 -1.93 12.91 6.73
C SER A 54 -2.35 13.21 5.29
N ALA A 55 -1.94 14.34 4.70
CA ALA A 55 -2.32 14.68 3.32
C ALA A 55 -1.75 13.68 2.29
N PRO A 56 -0.45 13.32 2.30
CA PRO A 56 0.07 12.27 1.42
C PRO A 56 -0.59 10.91 1.63
N ALA A 57 -0.89 10.55 2.89
CA ALA A 57 -1.54 9.28 3.20
C ALA A 57 -2.95 9.20 2.60
N ILE A 58 -3.73 10.29 2.63
CA ILE A 58 -5.04 10.37 1.97
C ILE A 58 -4.89 10.23 0.46
N VAL A 59 -3.93 10.95 -0.15
CA VAL A 59 -3.68 10.85 -1.60
C VAL A 59 -3.31 9.42 -2.00
N CYS A 60 -2.48 8.75 -1.20
CA CYS A 60 -2.15 7.34 -1.40
C CYS A 60 -3.40 6.44 -1.31
N ALA A 61 -4.18 6.57 -0.23
CA ALA A 61 -5.35 5.75 0.03
C ALA A 61 -6.45 5.90 -1.03
N LEU A 62 -6.68 7.13 -1.52
CA LEU A 62 -7.64 7.41 -2.59
C LEU A 62 -7.06 7.13 -3.98
N GLY A 63 -5.76 7.32 -4.16
CA GLY A 63 -5.06 7.08 -5.41
C GLY A 63 -5.12 5.62 -5.84
N MET A 64 -5.00 4.66 -4.92
CA MET A 64 -5.04 3.22 -5.26
C MET A 64 -6.34 2.80 -5.96
N PRO A 65 -7.55 3.02 -5.40
CA PRO A 65 -8.80 2.65 -6.06
C PRO A 65 -9.07 3.51 -7.30
N LEU A 66 -8.72 4.81 -7.27
CA LEU A 66 -9.03 5.73 -8.38
C LEU A 66 -8.19 5.45 -9.62
N SER A 67 -6.95 4.99 -9.43
CA SER A 67 -6.03 4.65 -10.52
C SER A 67 -6.25 3.23 -11.05
N PHE A 68 -7.13 2.45 -10.44
CA PHE A 68 -7.29 1.01 -10.67
C PHE A 68 -5.96 0.22 -10.59
N SER A 69 -4.95 0.79 -9.91
CA SER A 69 -3.60 0.27 -9.79
C SER A 69 -3.04 0.63 -8.42
N ILE A 70 -2.74 -0.41 -7.63
CA ILE A 70 -2.14 -0.26 -6.30
C ILE A 70 -0.77 0.43 -6.42
N ALA A 71 0.03 0.03 -7.41
CA ALA A 71 1.37 0.58 -7.61
C ALA A 71 1.33 2.08 -7.93
N ASP A 72 0.37 2.52 -8.75
CA ASP A 72 0.27 3.92 -9.16
C ASP A 72 -0.25 4.80 -8.03
N GLY A 73 -1.21 4.29 -7.23
CA GLY A 73 -1.65 4.96 -6.01
C GLY A 73 -0.52 5.13 -4.99
N ILE A 74 0.28 4.09 -4.76
CA ILE A 74 1.47 4.18 -3.90
C ILE A 74 2.47 5.19 -4.46
N GLY A 75 2.71 5.18 -5.77
CA GLY A 75 3.59 6.12 -6.45
C GLY A 75 3.18 7.57 -6.24
N LEU A 76 1.89 7.88 -6.45
CA LEU A 76 1.33 9.20 -6.17
C LEU A 76 1.49 9.59 -4.70
N GLY A 77 1.25 8.65 -3.78
CA GLY A 77 1.48 8.85 -2.35
C GLY A 77 2.90 9.29 -2.02
N PHE A 78 3.92 8.62 -2.58
CA PHE A 78 5.32 8.98 -2.39
C PHE A 78 5.69 10.32 -3.02
N ILE A 79 5.20 10.61 -4.22
CA ILE A 79 5.42 11.91 -4.88
C ILE A 79 4.84 13.04 -4.03
N THR A 80 3.60 12.89 -3.57
CA THR A 80 2.93 13.88 -2.71
C THR A 80 3.65 14.02 -1.37
N TYR A 81 4.12 12.93 -0.77
CA TYR A 81 4.88 12.96 0.48
C TYR A 81 6.16 13.79 0.36
N VAL A 82 6.95 13.50 -0.68
CA VAL A 82 8.17 14.25 -0.99
C VAL A 82 7.86 15.72 -1.26
N ALA A 83 6.87 16.00 -2.11
CA ALA A 83 6.50 17.36 -2.47
C ALA A 83 6.10 18.18 -1.23
N ILE A 84 5.23 17.63 -0.36
CA ILE A 84 4.75 18.32 0.83
C ILE A 84 5.88 18.53 1.84
N LYS A 85 6.69 17.51 2.16
CA LYS A 85 7.83 17.66 3.09
C LYS A 85 8.84 18.70 2.62
N VAL A 86 9.10 18.78 1.31
CA VAL A 86 9.99 19.80 0.73
C VAL A 86 9.36 21.19 0.83
N MET A 87 8.09 21.36 0.45
CA MET A 87 7.39 22.66 0.51
C MET A 87 7.22 23.18 1.94
N SER A 88 7.07 22.27 2.92
CA SER A 88 6.95 22.63 4.33
C SER A 88 8.30 22.87 5.03
N GLY A 89 9.43 22.82 4.30
CA GLY A 89 10.77 23.03 4.86
C GLY A 89 11.30 21.89 5.74
N ARG A 90 10.59 20.76 5.80
CA ARG A 90 10.90 19.58 6.62
C ARG A 90 11.57 18.47 5.80
N ALA A 91 12.36 18.86 4.80
CA ALA A 91 13.01 17.93 3.89
C ALA A 91 13.96 16.94 4.60
N ALA A 92 14.58 17.35 5.72
CA ALA A 92 15.51 16.52 6.48
C ALA A 92 14.83 15.36 7.23
N GLU A 93 13.51 15.40 7.45
CA GLU A 93 12.76 14.33 8.11
C GLU A 93 12.44 13.16 7.17
N CYS A 94 12.56 13.40 5.87
CA CYS A 94 12.20 12.42 4.85
C CYS A 94 13.43 11.56 4.50
N PRO A 95 13.38 10.23 4.68
CA PRO A 95 14.49 9.35 4.35
C PRO A 95 14.87 9.45 2.87
N ALA A 96 16.17 9.36 2.56
CA ALA A 96 16.67 9.42 1.18
C ALA A 96 16.00 8.40 0.25
N ALA A 97 15.61 7.22 0.76
CA ALA A 97 14.90 6.20 0.00
C ALA A 97 13.55 6.71 -0.55
N VAL A 98 12.83 7.54 0.22
CA VAL A 98 11.53 8.07 -0.18
C VAL A 98 11.68 9.08 -1.32
N TYR A 99 12.74 9.88 -1.30
CA TYR A 99 13.10 10.76 -2.43
C TYR A 99 13.40 9.97 -3.70
N VAL A 100 14.17 8.88 -3.59
CA VAL A 100 14.51 8.02 -4.74
C VAL A 100 13.25 7.39 -5.33
N ILE A 101 12.39 6.81 -4.49
CA ILE A 101 11.15 6.17 -4.94
C ILE A 101 10.22 7.22 -5.57
N GLY A 102 10.05 8.38 -4.93
CA GLY A 102 9.25 9.47 -5.47
C GLY A 102 9.76 9.95 -6.83
N ALA A 103 11.07 10.09 -7.01
CA ALA A 103 11.67 10.48 -8.29
C ALA A 103 11.46 9.41 -9.38
N ILE A 104 11.59 8.13 -9.04
CA ILE A 104 11.32 7.01 -9.98
C ILE A 104 9.87 7.06 -10.45
N PHE A 105 8.90 7.16 -9.53
CA PHE A 105 7.49 7.23 -9.91
C PHE A 105 7.15 8.51 -10.67
N LEU A 106 7.76 9.64 -10.32
CA LEU A 106 7.59 10.89 -11.06
C LEU A 106 8.08 10.74 -12.51
N SER A 107 9.23 10.10 -12.71
CA SER A 107 9.73 9.81 -14.05
C SER A 107 8.80 8.87 -14.83
N LYS A 108 8.23 7.84 -14.17
CA LYS A 108 7.22 6.97 -14.77
C LYS A 108 6.05 7.79 -15.33
N PHE A 109 5.47 8.70 -14.55
CA PHE A 109 4.32 9.50 -14.98
C PHE A 109 4.64 10.57 -16.02
N LEU A 110 5.89 11.01 -16.12
CA LEU A 110 6.31 12.01 -17.12
C LEU A 110 6.66 11.39 -18.48
N PHE A 111 7.21 10.18 -18.49
CA PHE A 111 7.72 9.53 -19.70
C PHE A 111 6.81 8.45 -20.30
N LEU A 112 5.81 7.98 -19.54
CA LEU A 112 4.98 6.82 -19.87
C LEU A 112 3.49 7.20 -19.75
#